data_AF-A0A371YV86-F1
#
_entry.id   AF-A0A371YV86-F1
#
_cell.length_a   1.000
_cell.length_b   1.000
_cell.length_c   1.000
_cell.angle_alpha   90.00
_cell.angle_beta   90.00
_cell.angle_gamma   90.00
#
_symmetry.space_group_name_H-M   'P 1'
#
loop_
_entity.id
_entity.type
_entity.pdbx_description
1 polymer ?
#
loop_
_entity_poly.entity_id
_entity_poly.type
_entity_poly.pdbx_seq_one_letter_code
_entity_poly.pdbx_strand_id
1 'polypeptide(L)'
;MNVAHSLKQDILIYLSKNTFEKSEFKYIYEGFIQNLPEFKSKKYYQKIYHLIREFEELNLLEIDKSGCTYKYSTNADQKKFLSLLEQSYDKNALQNQLLVEYHQKKSELHKIKAELEIFNKYLLLYPKIQEKIASFMNEREYKLLKLESELLAIDIILENIS
;
A
#
# COMPACT_ATOMS: atom_id res chain seq x y z
N MET A 1 -8.76 -11.64 8.37
CA MET A 1 -9.17 -10.34 7.78
C MET A 1 -10.35 -10.56 6.87
N ASN A 2 -11.41 -9.76 7.03
CA ASN A 2 -12.64 -9.89 6.25
C ASN A 2 -12.41 -9.28 4.85
N VAL A 3 -12.29 -10.11 3.81
CA VAL A 3 -11.92 -9.70 2.43
C VAL A 3 -12.85 -8.61 1.86
N ALA A 4 -14.07 -8.50 2.38
CA ALA A 4 -15.02 -7.45 1.99
C ALA A 4 -14.64 -6.06 2.52
N HIS A 5 -14.02 -5.97 3.71
CA HIS A 5 -13.62 -4.70 4.32
C HIS A 5 -12.39 -4.10 3.61
N SER A 6 -11.47 -4.96 3.13
CA SER A 6 -10.33 -4.50 2.33
C SER A 6 -10.77 -3.95 0.97
N LEU A 7 -11.66 -4.67 0.25
CA LEU A 7 -12.09 -4.24 -1.09
C LEU A 7 -12.75 -2.85 -1.10
N LYS A 8 -13.62 -2.54 -0.13
CA LYS A 8 -14.26 -1.22 -0.06
C LYS A 8 -13.24 -0.10 0.19
N GLN A 9 -12.27 -0.35 1.07
CA GLN A 9 -11.18 0.60 1.35
C GLN A 9 -10.26 0.77 0.14
N ASP A 10 -9.89 -0.32 -0.53
CA ASP A 10 -9.04 -0.30 -1.71
C ASP A 10 -9.67 0.53 -2.84
N ILE A 11 -10.98 0.42 -3.05
CA ILE A 11 -11.70 1.24 -4.04
C ILE A 11 -11.74 2.70 -3.59
N LEU A 12 -11.99 3.01 -2.32
CA LEU A 12 -11.95 4.39 -1.81
C LEU A 12 -10.58 5.04 -2.03
N ILE A 13 -9.50 4.32 -1.74
CA ILE A 13 -8.11 4.77 -1.97
C ILE A 13 -7.85 4.95 -3.47
N TYR A 14 -8.35 4.06 -4.30
CA TYR A 14 -8.22 4.17 -5.75
C TYR A 14 -8.94 5.41 -6.28
N LEU A 15 -10.19 5.62 -5.90
CA LEU A 15 -10.98 6.78 -6.34
C LEU A 15 -10.43 8.11 -5.81
N SER A 16 -9.82 8.14 -4.62
CA SER A 16 -9.24 9.39 -4.08
C SER A 16 -7.95 9.82 -4.79
N LYS A 17 -7.30 8.91 -5.51
CA LYS A 17 -6.05 9.15 -6.26
C LYS A 17 -6.26 9.38 -7.75
N ASN A 18 -7.45 9.10 -8.27
CA ASN A 18 -7.73 9.14 -9.71
C ASN A 18 -8.93 10.04 -9.97
N THR A 19 -8.79 10.95 -10.93
CA THR A 19 -9.88 11.81 -11.38
C THR A 19 -10.59 11.15 -12.55
N PHE A 20 -11.90 11.03 -12.47
CA PHE A 20 -12.74 10.54 -13.56
C PHE A 20 -13.65 11.65 -14.06
N GLU A 21 -13.76 11.79 -15.37
CA GLU A 21 -14.71 12.70 -16.01
C GLU A 21 -15.55 11.91 -16.99
N LYS A 22 -16.88 11.90 -16.81
CA LYS A 22 -17.85 11.25 -17.70
C LYS A 22 -17.45 9.83 -18.13
N SER A 23 -16.86 9.08 -17.22
CA SER A 23 -16.25 7.78 -17.49
C SER A 23 -17.24 6.65 -17.27
N GLU A 24 -17.32 5.70 -18.21
CA GLU A 24 -18.11 4.49 -17.99
C GLU A 24 -17.49 3.60 -16.90
N PHE A 25 -18.32 2.86 -16.18
CA PHE A 25 -17.87 1.94 -15.13
C PHE A 25 -16.76 0.98 -15.58
N LYS A 26 -16.80 0.49 -16.83
CA LYS A 26 -15.80 -0.45 -17.34
C LYS A 26 -14.38 0.12 -17.28
N TYR A 27 -14.20 1.43 -17.52
CA TYR A 27 -12.90 2.08 -17.47
C TYR A 27 -12.39 2.27 -16.05
N ILE A 28 -13.29 2.59 -15.12
CA ILE A 28 -12.99 2.66 -13.68
C ILE A 28 -12.57 1.28 -13.17
N TYR A 29 -13.32 0.25 -13.55
CA TYR A 29 -13.01 -1.14 -13.19
C TYR A 29 -11.66 -1.58 -13.78
N GLU A 30 -11.44 -1.36 -15.08
CA GLU A 30 -10.18 -1.73 -15.75
C GLU A 30 -8.96 -1.07 -15.10
N GLY A 31 -9.04 0.23 -14.80
CA GLY A 31 -7.96 0.92 -14.10
C GLY A 31 -7.76 0.42 -12.66
N PHE A 32 -8.84 0.09 -11.95
CA PHE A 32 -8.76 -0.49 -10.61
C PHE A 32 -8.03 -1.84 -10.61
N ILE A 33 -8.40 -2.76 -11.52
CA ILE A 33 -7.78 -4.10 -11.58
C ILE A 33 -6.38 -4.10 -12.20
N GLN A 34 -5.99 -3.05 -12.93
CA GLN A 34 -4.59 -2.88 -13.33
C GLN A 34 -3.69 -2.58 -12.13
N ASN A 35 -4.21 -1.82 -11.16
CA ASN A 35 -3.51 -1.51 -9.92
C ASN A 35 -3.58 -2.65 -8.89
N LEU A 36 -4.68 -3.41 -8.86
CA LEU A 36 -4.92 -4.52 -7.92
C LEU A 36 -5.43 -5.78 -8.66
N PRO A 37 -4.52 -6.55 -9.30
CA PRO A 37 -4.88 -7.69 -10.15
C PRO A 37 -5.63 -8.82 -9.44
N GLU A 38 -5.51 -8.94 -8.11
CA GLU A 38 -6.21 -9.91 -7.28
C GLU A 38 -7.74 -9.81 -7.37
N PHE A 39 -8.26 -8.63 -7.74
CA PHE A 39 -9.69 -8.38 -7.91
C PHE A 39 -10.19 -8.58 -9.34
N LYS A 40 -9.35 -9.06 -10.28
CA LYS A 40 -9.73 -9.25 -11.69
C LYS A 40 -10.81 -10.30 -11.94
N SER A 41 -10.98 -11.25 -11.01
CA SER A 41 -11.93 -12.36 -11.20
C SER A 41 -13.38 -11.87 -11.27
N LYS A 42 -14.20 -12.52 -12.12
CA LYS A 42 -15.59 -12.10 -12.42
C LYS A 42 -16.49 -11.93 -11.19
N LYS A 43 -16.23 -12.67 -10.10
CA LYS A 43 -16.95 -12.55 -8.83
C LYS A 43 -16.83 -11.17 -8.17
N TYR A 44 -15.80 -10.39 -8.49
CA TYR A 44 -15.60 -9.05 -7.95
C TYR A 44 -16.20 -7.95 -8.83
N TYR A 45 -16.39 -8.17 -10.14
CA TYR A 45 -16.94 -7.17 -11.05
C TYR A 45 -18.27 -6.60 -10.55
N GLN A 46 -19.21 -7.48 -10.19
CA GLN A 46 -20.52 -7.07 -9.66
C GLN A 46 -20.38 -6.39 -8.30
N LYS A 47 -19.51 -6.88 -7.42
CA LYS A 47 -19.28 -6.28 -6.10
C LYS A 47 -18.71 -4.87 -6.21
N ILE A 48 -17.72 -4.68 -7.07
CA ILE A 48 -17.10 -3.39 -7.36
C ILE A 48 -18.14 -2.44 -7.96
N TYR A 49 -18.98 -2.92 -8.89
CA TYR A 49 -20.08 -2.13 -9.42
C TYR A 49 -21.03 -1.63 -8.33
N HIS A 50 -21.47 -2.52 -7.43
CA HIS A 50 -22.33 -2.14 -6.32
C HIS A 50 -21.67 -1.13 -5.37
N LEU A 51 -20.37 -1.27 -5.09
CA LEU A 51 -19.63 -0.32 -4.27
C LEU A 51 -19.51 1.05 -4.96
N ILE A 52 -19.27 1.10 -6.28
CA ILE A 52 -19.28 2.37 -7.04
C ILE A 52 -20.65 3.06 -6.98
N ARG A 53 -21.74 2.30 -7.03
CA ARG A 53 -23.10 2.84 -6.85
C ARG A 53 -23.34 3.36 -5.42
N GLU A 54 -22.88 2.63 -4.42
CA GLU A 54 -22.93 3.09 -3.03
C GLU A 54 -22.15 4.41 -2.85
N PHE A 55 -20.99 4.56 -3.51
CA PHE A 55 -20.21 5.80 -3.47
C PHE A 55 -20.88 6.97 -4.20
N GLU A 56 -21.68 6.72 -5.24
CA GLU A 56 -22.57 7.75 -5.81
C GLU A 56 -23.59 8.23 -4.78
N GLU A 57 -24.26 7.32 -4.07
CA GLU A 57 -25.24 7.68 -3.03
C GLU A 57 -24.60 8.50 -1.90
N LEU A 58 -23.31 8.27 -1.62
CA LEU A 58 -22.50 9.05 -0.67
C LEU A 58 -21.96 10.37 -1.25
N ASN A 59 -22.34 10.74 -2.48
CA ASN A 59 -21.89 11.93 -3.21
C ASN A 59 -20.38 12.00 -3.44
N LEU A 60 -19.69 10.86 -3.48
CA LEU A 60 -18.26 10.79 -3.86
C LEU A 60 -18.07 10.80 -5.38
N LEU A 61 -19.06 10.28 -6.10
CA LEU A 61 -19.13 10.27 -7.55
C LEU A 61 -20.43 10.94 -7.99
N GLU A 62 -20.37 11.73 -9.03
CA GLU A 62 -21.53 12.19 -9.77
C GLU A 62 -21.83 11.19 -10.89
N ILE A 63 -23.11 10.98 -11.18
CA ILE A 63 -23.54 10.09 -12.25
C ILE A 63 -24.41 10.84 -13.27
N ASP A 64 -24.02 10.73 -14.53
CA ASP A 64 -24.83 11.15 -15.66
C ASP A 64 -25.63 9.95 -16.18
N LYS A 65 -26.96 10.09 -16.09
CA LYS A 65 -27.96 9.08 -16.49
C LYS A 65 -28.65 9.46 -17.82
N SER A 66 -28.22 10.52 -18.50
CA SER A 66 -28.88 11.05 -19.71
C SER A 66 -28.66 10.20 -20.96
N GLY A 67 -27.58 9.40 -21.00
CA GLY A 67 -27.24 8.53 -22.14
C GLY A 67 -27.67 7.06 -21.97
N CYS A 68 -27.40 6.25 -23.01
CA CYS A 68 -27.62 4.80 -22.99
C CYS A 68 -26.72 4.06 -21.99
N THR A 69 -25.63 4.67 -21.56
CA THR A 69 -24.71 4.15 -20.54
C THR A 69 -24.55 5.16 -19.41
N TYR A 70 -24.43 4.66 -18.19
CA TYR A 70 -24.12 5.50 -17.04
C TYR A 70 -22.66 5.95 -17.07
N LYS A 71 -22.45 7.25 -16.86
CA LYS A 71 -21.13 7.86 -16.83
C LYS A 71 -20.89 8.47 -15.45
N TYR A 72 -19.71 8.24 -14.91
CA TYR A 72 -19.32 8.66 -13.57
C TYR A 72 -18.24 9.74 -13.65
N SER A 73 -18.36 10.74 -12.78
CA SER A 73 -17.34 11.77 -12.58
C SER A 73 -16.98 11.83 -11.10
N THR A 74 -15.72 12.03 -10.77
CA THR A 74 -15.30 12.23 -9.38
C THR A 74 -15.75 13.57 -8.87
N ASN A 75 -16.39 13.57 -7.69
CA ASN A 75 -16.65 14.81 -6.98
C ASN A 75 -15.32 15.39 -6.48
N ALA A 76 -15.14 16.71 -6.57
CA ALA A 76 -13.92 17.41 -6.16
C ALA A 76 -13.71 17.46 -4.63
N ASP A 77 -14.68 17.00 -3.82
CA ASP A 77 -14.61 17.07 -2.37
C ASP A 77 -13.75 15.94 -1.77
N GLN A 78 -12.44 16.09 -1.89
CA GLN A 78 -11.44 15.18 -1.33
C GLN A 78 -11.58 14.98 0.19
N LYS A 79 -12.18 15.95 0.92
CA LYS A 79 -12.42 15.84 2.36
C LYS A 79 -13.46 14.76 2.68
N LYS A 80 -14.46 14.54 1.83
CA LYS A 80 -15.44 13.45 2.03
C LYS A 80 -14.80 12.07 1.90
N PHE A 81 -13.91 11.90 0.92
CA PHE A 81 -13.13 10.66 0.79
C PHE A 81 -12.31 10.39 2.05
N LEU A 82 -11.61 11.41 2.56
CA LEU A 82 -10.82 11.30 3.80
C LEU A 82 -11.70 10.95 5.00
N SER A 83 -12.85 11.60 5.16
CA SER A 83 -13.76 11.32 6.28
C SER A 83 -14.31 9.88 6.29
N LEU A 84 -14.56 9.30 5.12
CA LEU A 84 -15.02 7.91 5.01
C LEU A 84 -13.89 6.91 5.25
N LEU A 85 -12.67 7.25 4.82
CA LEU A 85 -11.48 6.47 5.17
C LEU A 85 -11.27 6.44 6.68
N GLU A 86 -11.40 7.58 7.36
CA GLU A 86 -11.34 7.71 8.82
C GLU A 86 -12.44 6.92 9.53
N GLN A 87 -13.67 6.89 9.01
CA GLN A 87 -14.75 6.09 9.61
C GLN A 87 -14.53 4.57 9.49
N SER A 88 -13.83 4.13 8.44
CA SER A 88 -13.45 2.73 8.25
C SER A 88 -12.11 2.37 8.91
N TYR A 89 -11.46 3.32 9.56
CA TYR A 89 -10.15 3.15 10.16
C TYR A 89 -10.23 2.24 11.40
N ASP A 90 -9.77 1.01 11.24
CA ASP A 90 -9.53 0.12 12.37
C ASP A 90 -8.10 0.36 12.89
N LYS A 91 -8.01 1.22 13.91
CA LYS A 91 -6.78 1.52 14.64
C LYS A 91 -6.03 0.26 15.06
N ASN A 92 -6.74 -0.74 15.58
CA ASN A 92 -6.14 -1.98 16.05
C ASN A 92 -5.60 -2.81 14.89
N ALA A 93 -6.32 -2.86 13.76
CA ALA A 93 -5.83 -3.55 12.57
C ALA A 93 -4.55 -2.90 12.02
N LEU A 94 -4.49 -1.56 11.94
CA LEU A 94 -3.30 -0.86 11.48
C LEU A 94 -2.13 -1.06 12.44
N GLN A 95 -2.36 -0.92 13.75
CA GLN A 95 -1.32 -1.13 14.76
C GLN A 95 -0.74 -2.56 14.67
N ASN A 96 -1.60 -3.57 14.52
CA ASN A 96 -1.17 -4.95 14.34
C ASN A 96 -0.37 -5.15 13.03
N GLN A 97 -0.78 -4.53 11.93
CA GLN A 97 -0.03 -4.60 10.66
C GLN A 97 1.36 -3.98 10.80
N LEU A 98 1.45 -2.78 11.40
CA LEU A 98 2.71 -2.10 11.63
C LEU A 98 3.65 -2.89 12.55
N LEU A 99 3.11 -3.52 13.60
CA LEU A 99 3.90 -4.40 14.47
C LEU A 99 4.44 -5.63 13.73
N VAL A 100 3.63 -6.27 12.89
CA VAL A 100 4.09 -7.40 12.06
C VAL A 100 5.21 -6.96 11.12
N GLU A 101 5.04 -5.83 10.44
CA GLU A 101 6.05 -5.27 9.54
C GLU A 101 7.33 -4.90 10.29
N TYR A 102 7.21 -4.28 11.47
CA TYR A 102 8.33 -3.96 12.35
C TYR A 102 9.15 -5.21 12.70
N HIS A 103 8.49 -6.28 13.16
CA HIS A 103 9.18 -7.52 13.53
C HIS A 103 9.87 -8.18 12.33
N GLN A 104 9.26 -8.16 11.15
CA GLN A 104 9.86 -8.68 9.93
C GLN A 104 11.13 -7.91 9.54
N LYS A 105 11.04 -6.57 9.48
CA LYS A 105 12.18 -5.70 9.16
C LYS A 105 13.29 -5.81 10.21
N LYS A 106 12.95 -5.90 11.49
CA LYS A 106 13.92 -6.11 12.57
C LYS A 106 14.68 -7.43 12.43
N SER A 107 13.99 -8.51 12.04
CA SER A 107 14.63 -9.79 11.73
C SER A 107 15.59 -9.68 10.54
N GLU A 108 15.21 -8.96 9.48
CA GLU A 108 16.07 -8.70 8.33
C GLU A 108 17.31 -7.87 8.70
N LEU A 109 17.14 -6.83 9.52
CA LEU A 109 18.23 -6.02 10.06
C LEU A 109 19.25 -6.89 10.82
N HIS A 110 18.79 -7.80 11.68
CA HIS A 110 19.68 -8.72 12.39
C HIS A 110 20.47 -9.63 11.44
N LYS A 111 19.83 -10.12 10.37
CA LYS A 111 20.52 -10.94 9.35
C LYS A 111 21.61 -10.15 8.65
N ILE A 112 21.34 -8.91 8.23
CA ILE A 112 22.34 -8.07 7.55
C ILE A 112 23.51 -7.74 8.47
N LYS A 113 23.26 -7.45 9.76
CA LYS A 113 24.34 -7.24 10.74
C LYS A 113 25.24 -8.48 10.87
N ALA A 114 24.65 -9.67 10.94
CA ALA A 114 25.42 -10.93 10.96
C ALA A 114 26.20 -11.17 9.65
N GLU A 115 25.62 -10.86 8.48
CA GLU A 115 26.33 -10.94 7.20
C GLU A 115 27.55 -10.02 7.16
N LEU A 116 27.44 -8.79 7.65
CA LEU A 116 28.55 -7.83 7.73
C LEU A 116 29.68 -8.31 8.64
N GLU A 117 29.36 -8.91 9.79
CA GLU A 117 30.36 -9.53 10.68
C GLU A 117 31.11 -10.68 9.97
N ILE A 118 30.39 -11.50 9.20
CA ILE A 118 30.98 -12.58 8.41
C ILE A 118 31.87 -12.05 7.28
N PHE A 119 31.44 -10.99 6.58
CA PHE A 119 32.25 -10.36 5.55
C PHE A 119 33.53 -9.75 6.11
N ASN A 120 33.47 -9.09 7.27
CA ASN A 120 34.65 -8.59 7.98
C ASN A 120 35.66 -9.71 8.27
N LYS A 121 35.19 -10.88 8.74
CA LYS A 121 36.04 -12.05 8.93
C LYS A 121 36.70 -12.50 7.62
N TYR A 122 35.96 -12.54 6.51
CA TYR A 122 36.49 -12.98 5.22
C TYR A 122 37.43 -11.97 4.57
N LEU A 123 37.27 -10.67 4.84
CA LEU A 123 38.18 -9.63 4.39
C LEU A 123 39.60 -9.88 4.90
N LEU A 124 39.73 -10.32 6.16
CA LEU A 124 41.01 -10.68 6.77
C LEU A 124 41.62 -11.97 6.19
N LEU A 125 40.78 -12.96 5.87
CA LEU A 125 41.21 -14.28 5.39
C LEU A 125 41.59 -14.27 3.90
N TYR A 126 40.98 -13.40 3.10
CA TYR A 126 41.11 -13.41 1.65
C TYR A 126 41.43 -12.03 1.08
N PRO A 127 42.63 -11.46 1.36
CA PRO A 127 43.01 -10.12 0.90
C PRO A 127 43.00 -9.97 -0.63
N LYS A 128 43.22 -11.07 -1.38
CA LYS A 128 43.18 -11.08 -2.86
C LYS A 128 41.82 -10.69 -3.46
N ILE A 129 40.73 -10.78 -2.69
CA ILE A 129 39.38 -10.41 -3.13
C ILE A 129 38.77 -9.29 -2.28
N GLN A 130 39.60 -8.58 -1.50
CA GLN A 130 39.18 -7.55 -0.56
C GLN A 130 38.27 -6.50 -1.19
N GLU A 131 38.60 -6.01 -2.39
CA GLU A 131 37.78 -5.00 -3.09
C GLU A 131 36.36 -5.49 -3.39
N LYS A 132 36.21 -6.76 -3.78
CA LYS A 132 34.88 -7.37 -4.01
C LYS A 132 34.10 -7.52 -2.71
N ILE A 133 34.77 -7.98 -1.64
CA ILE A 133 34.14 -8.11 -0.31
C ILE A 133 33.69 -6.73 0.19
N ALA A 134 34.54 -5.72 0.07
CA ALA A 134 34.22 -4.34 0.45
C ALA A 134 33.02 -3.78 -0.34
N SER A 135 32.91 -4.07 -1.63
CA SER A 135 31.73 -3.69 -2.43
C SER A 135 30.44 -4.30 -1.87
N PHE A 136 30.44 -5.61 -1.55
CA PHE A 136 29.26 -6.26 -0.96
C PHE A 136 28.92 -5.71 0.43
N MET A 137 29.93 -5.38 1.23
CA MET A 137 29.72 -4.73 2.53
C MET A 137 29.06 -3.37 2.37
N ASN A 138 29.54 -2.53 1.45
CA ASN A 138 28.95 -1.20 1.20
C ASN A 138 27.46 -1.31 0.79
N GLU A 139 27.10 -2.26 -0.08
CA GLU A 139 25.70 -2.51 -0.46
C GLU A 139 24.84 -2.90 0.75
N ARG A 140 25.39 -3.73 1.63
CA ARG A 140 24.71 -4.17 2.85
C ARG A 140 24.58 -3.06 3.89
N GLU A 141 25.59 -2.22 4.06
CA GLU A 141 25.54 -1.04 4.93
C GLU A 141 24.50 -0.04 4.46
N TYR A 142 24.41 0.22 3.14
CA TYR A 142 23.35 1.07 2.60
C TYR A 142 21.96 0.50 2.86
N LYS A 143 21.77 -0.81 2.65
CA LYS A 143 20.51 -1.48 2.94
C LYS A 143 20.17 -1.45 4.43
N LEU A 144 21.18 -1.57 5.29
CA LEU A 144 21.03 -1.49 6.75
C LEU A 144 20.54 -0.10 7.18
N LEU A 145 21.17 0.96 6.69
CA LEU A 145 20.77 2.34 6.99
C LEU A 145 19.31 2.60 6.59
N LYS A 146 18.90 2.09 5.43
CA LYS A 146 17.53 2.21 4.94
C LYS A 146 16.54 1.49 5.88
N LEU A 147 16.85 0.26 6.27
CA LEU A 147 16.02 -0.52 7.20
C LEU A 147 15.93 0.13 8.58
N GLU A 148 17.03 0.66 9.11
CA GLU A 148 17.04 1.40 10.38
C GLU A 148 16.15 2.65 10.30
N SER A 149 16.21 3.39 9.18
CA SER A 149 15.34 4.55 8.96
C SER A 149 13.85 4.17 8.86
N GLU A 150 13.53 3.06 8.18
CA GLU A 150 12.16 2.56 8.07
C GLU A 150 11.62 2.10 9.44
N LEU A 151 12.43 1.41 10.25
CA LEU A 151 12.04 0.99 11.59
C LEU A 151 11.77 2.20 12.49
N LEU A 152 12.61 3.24 12.45
CA LEU A 152 12.39 4.49 13.18
C LEU A 152 11.09 5.17 12.75
N ALA A 153 10.78 5.19 11.46
CA ALA A 153 9.52 5.74 10.98
C ALA A 153 8.32 4.94 11.51
N ILE A 154 8.39 3.61 11.52
CA ILE A 154 7.34 2.76 12.08
C ILE A 154 7.18 3.01 13.59
N ASP A 155 8.27 3.13 14.35
CA ASP A 155 8.22 3.43 15.79
C ASP A 155 7.54 4.77 16.06
N ILE A 156 7.93 5.84 15.34
CA ILE A 156 7.28 7.16 15.43
C ILE A 156 5.78 7.05 15.13
N ILE A 157 5.41 6.32 14.09
CA ILE A 157 4.01 6.13 13.72
C ILE A 157 3.26 5.38 14.83
N LEU A 158 3.81 4.30 15.38
CA LEU A 158 3.19 3.52 16.45
C LEU A 158 3.00 4.35 17.74
N GLU A 159 3.98 5.17 18.10
CA GLU A 159 3.88 6.08 19.26
C GLU A 159 2.78 7.13 19.10
N ASN A 160 2.55 7.60 17.87
CA ASN A 160 1.58 8.67 17.58
C ASN A 160 0.19 8.17 17.18
N ILE A 161 0.04 6.87 16.91
CA ILE A 161 -1.26 6.22 16.71
C ILE A 161 -1.84 5.69 18.03
N SER A 162 -1.02 5.55 19.08
CA SER A 162 -1.39 4.98 20.40
C SER A 162 -2.55 5.68 21.10
#